data_AF-A0A6G8CJK6-F1
#
_entry.id   AF-A0A6G8CJK6-F1
#
_cell.length_a   1.000
_cell.length_b   1.000
_cell.length_c   1.000
_cell.angle_alpha   90.00
_cell.angle_beta   90.00
_cell.angle_gamma   90.00
#
_symmetry.space_group_name_H-M   'P 1'
#
loop_
_entity.id
_entity.type
_entity.pdbx_description
1 polymer ?
#
loop_
_entity_poly.entity_id
_entity_poly.type
_entity_poly.pdbx_seq_one_letter_code
_entity_poly.pdbx_strand_id
1 'polypeptide(L)'
;MQLHIHRQNPATFSSLQRVRGLTEIEFLVKESEVLTGNAGRVFVISGADQLAYRVRWHPANIEVERLDADGAILDTQHLLPGDFATHSVVEALMAGQLYTAPVRTAH
;
A
#
# COMPACT_ATOMS: atom_id res chain seq x y z
N MET A 1 -22.95 -15.84 4.67
CA MET A 1 -21.52 -15.71 4.31
C MET A 1 -21.12 -14.27 4.61
N GLN A 2 -20.54 -14.00 5.78
CA GLN A 2 -20.31 -12.64 6.29
C GLN A 2 -18.84 -12.27 6.04
N LEU A 3 -18.59 -11.33 5.13
CA LEU A 3 -17.25 -10.78 4.89
C LEU A 3 -16.94 -9.78 6.01
N HIS A 4 -16.05 -10.18 6.92
CA HIS A 4 -15.47 -9.28 7.90
C HIS A 4 -14.50 -8.34 7.18
N ILE A 5 -15.00 -7.16 6.80
CA ILE A 5 -14.18 -6.05 6.32
C ILE A 5 -13.38 -5.52 7.51
N HIS A 6 -12.14 -5.97 7.66
CA HIS A 6 -11.23 -5.41 8.64
C HIS A 6 -10.87 -3.98 8.21
N ARG A 7 -11.58 -3.00 8.79
CA ARG A 7 -11.26 -1.58 8.64
C ARG A 7 -9.84 -1.35 9.13
N GLN A 8 -8.90 -1.15 8.20
CA GLN A 8 -7.61 -0.60 8.54
C GLN A 8 -7.84 0.84 9.01
N ASN A 9 -7.70 1.06 10.32
CA ASN A 9 -7.78 2.38 10.94
C ASN A 9 -6.76 3.31 10.24
N PRO A 10 -7.14 4.50 9.76
CA PRO A 10 -6.19 5.41 9.13
C PRO A 10 -5.16 5.81 10.18
N ALA A 11 -3.94 5.27 10.06
CA ALA A 11 -2.84 5.63 10.92
C ALA A 11 -2.59 7.13 10.76
N THR A 12 -2.59 7.88 11.87
CA THR A 12 -2.17 9.28 11.86
C THR A 12 -0.76 9.37 11.30
N PHE A 13 -0.49 10.36 10.43
CA PHE A 13 0.79 10.52 9.71
C PHE A 13 2.03 10.43 10.62
N SER A 14 1.89 10.79 11.91
CA SER A 14 2.94 10.70 12.94
C SER A 14 3.40 9.27 13.26
N SER A 15 2.69 8.25 12.79
CA SER A 15 3.03 6.83 12.99
C SER A 15 3.43 6.10 11.71
N LEU A 16 3.45 6.79 10.56
CA LEU A 16 3.82 6.19 9.28
C LEU A 16 5.34 6.09 9.14
N GLN A 17 5.80 4.98 8.57
CA GLN A 17 7.21 4.80 8.19
C GLN A 17 7.41 5.17 6.71
N ARG A 18 8.50 5.88 6.42
CA ARG A 18 8.90 6.22 5.05
C ARG A 18 9.48 4.97 4.36
N VAL A 19 9.03 4.72 3.13
CA VAL A 19 9.58 3.66 2.26
C VAL A 19 10.84 4.20 1.57
N ARG A 20 11.88 3.38 1.48
CA ARG A 20 13.23 3.74 1.03
C ARG A 20 13.66 3.09 -0.29
N GLY A 21 12.98 2.04 -0.75
CA GLY A 21 13.32 1.42 -2.03
C GLY A 21 12.19 0.59 -2.64
N LEU A 22 12.34 0.28 -3.93
CA LEU A 22 11.36 -0.51 -4.68
C LEU A 22 11.29 -1.95 -4.17
N THR A 23 12.43 -2.56 -3.86
CA THR A 23 12.51 -3.90 -3.24
C THR A 23 11.86 -3.93 -1.86
N GLU A 24 11.84 -2.80 -1.16
CA GLU A 24 11.18 -2.68 0.13
C GLU A 24 9.65 -2.70 -0.01
N ILE A 25 9.08 -2.21 -1.12
CA ILE A 25 7.62 -2.29 -1.36
C ILE A 25 7.17 -3.74 -1.39
N GLU A 26 7.83 -4.59 -2.18
CA GLU A 26 7.52 -6.03 -2.25
C GLU A 26 7.67 -6.68 -0.88
N PHE A 27 8.80 -6.44 -0.20
CA PHE A 27 9.04 -6.97 1.13
C PHE A 27 7.93 -6.57 2.11
N LEU A 28 7.57 -5.29 2.17
CA LEU A 28 6.56 -4.77 3.08
C LEU A 28 5.16 -5.32 2.76
N VAL A 29 4.83 -5.50 1.49
CA VAL A 29 3.58 -6.18 1.08
C VAL A 29 3.57 -7.60 1.62
N LYS A 30 4.63 -8.39 1.37
CA LYS A 30 4.71 -9.77 1.84
C LYS A 30 4.73 -9.90 3.35
N GLU A 31 5.44 -9.04 4.04
CA GLU A 31 5.41 -8.94 5.50
C GLU A 31 3.98 -8.72 6.00
N SER A 32 3.27 -7.74 5.44
CA SER A 32 1.89 -7.41 5.84
C SER A 32 0.92 -8.57 5.59
N GLU A 33 1.05 -9.25 4.45
CA GLU A 33 0.26 -10.43 4.11
C GLU A 33 0.49 -11.56 5.11
N VAL A 34 1.74 -11.83 5.46
CA VAL A 34 2.12 -12.88 6.43
C VAL A 34 1.61 -12.54 7.83
N LEU A 35 1.77 -11.29 8.27
CA LEU A 35 1.43 -10.88 9.64
C LEU A 35 -0.07 -10.70 9.88
N THR A 36 -0.83 -10.33 8.86
CA THR A 36 -2.26 -9.99 9.00
C THR A 36 -3.21 -10.99 8.34
N GLY A 37 -2.71 -11.83 7.43
CA GLY A 37 -3.53 -12.69 6.57
C GLY A 37 -4.32 -11.94 5.50
N ASN A 38 -4.21 -10.60 5.42
CA ASN A 38 -4.91 -9.79 4.44
C ASN A 38 -4.02 -9.53 3.22
N ALA A 39 -4.60 -9.61 2.02
CA ALA A 39 -3.88 -9.37 0.78
C ALA A 39 -3.48 -7.90 0.61
N GLY A 40 -2.20 -7.67 0.29
CA GLY A 40 -1.66 -6.35 0.01
C GLY A 40 -1.33 -5.49 1.23
N ARG A 41 -0.84 -4.29 0.92
CA ARG A 41 -0.50 -3.25 1.90
C ARG A 41 -0.85 -1.86 1.37
N VAL A 42 -1.26 -0.98 2.27
CA VAL A 42 -1.60 0.41 1.94
C VAL A 42 -0.37 1.30 2.06
N PHE A 43 -0.09 2.03 0.99
CA PHE A 43 0.91 3.07 0.90
C PHE A 43 0.22 4.42 0.72
N VAL A 44 0.79 5.46 1.31
CA VAL A 44 0.26 6.83 1.28
C VAL A 44 1.33 7.76 0.72
N ILE A 45 0.95 8.56 -0.26
CA ILE A 45 1.79 9.61 -0.81
C ILE A 45 1.58 10.87 0.03
N SER A 46 2.66 11.47 0.53
CA SER A 46 2.58 12.72 1.30
C SER A 46 2.21 13.91 0.41
N GLY A 47 1.32 14.77 0.90
CA GLY A 47 0.78 15.92 0.16
C GLY A 47 -0.53 16.40 0.77
N ALA A 48 -1.19 17.37 0.12
CA ALA A 48 -2.47 17.91 0.59
C ALA A 48 -3.58 16.83 0.59
N ASP A 49 -3.61 16.00 -0.46
CA ASP A 49 -4.68 15.02 -0.67
C ASP A 49 -4.37 13.64 -0.07
N GLN A 50 -3.15 13.42 0.43
CA GLN A 50 -2.69 12.17 1.06
C GLN A 50 -3.15 10.90 0.32
N LEU A 51 -2.84 10.81 -0.98
CA LEU A 51 -3.35 9.74 -1.84
C LEU A 51 -2.93 8.35 -1.32
N ALA A 52 -3.92 7.49 -1.10
CA ALA A 52 -3.73 6.13 -0.61
C ALA A 52 -3.84 5.10 -1.73
N TYR A 53 -2.93 4.14 -1.75
CA TYR A 53 -2.89 3.03 -2.70
C TYR A 53 -2.71 1.71 -1.97
N ARG A 54 -3.56 0.72 -2.25
CA ARG A 54 -3.32 -0.66 -1.82
C ARG A 54 -2.57 -1.39 -2.93
N VAL A 55 -1.40 -1.91 -2.60
CA VAL A 55 -0.59 -2.72 -3.52
C VAL A 55 -0.68 -4.17 -3.12
N ARG A 56 -1.10 -5.05 -4.05
CA ARG A 56 -0.99 -6.50 -3.93
C ARG A 56 0.09 -6.99 -4.89
N TRP A 57 0.96 -7.85 -4.39
CA TRP A 57 2.11 -8.32 -5.15
C TRP A 57 1.92 -9.79 -5.52
N HIS A 58 1.59 -10.07 -6.77
CA HIS A 58 1.43 -11.43 -7.27
C HIS A 58 2.63 -11.84 -8.13
N PRO A 59 2.88 -13.16 -8.32
CA PRO A 59 3.99 -13.61 -9.16
C PRO A 59 3.89 -13.14 -10.62
N ALA A 60 2.68 -12.93 -11.13
CA ALA A 60 2.44 -12.60 -12.54
C ALA A 60 2.17 -11.10 -12.79
N ASN A 61 1.71 -10.36 -11.78
CA ASN A 61 1.34 -8.96 -11.89
C ASN A 61 1.36 -8.26 -10.52
N ILE A 62 1.27 -6.94 -10.55
CA ILE A 62 1.11 -6.09 -9.39
C ILE A 62 -0.25 -5.42 -9.52
N GLU A 63 -1.13 -5.66 -8.56
CA GLU A 63 -2.42 -4.98 -8.50
C GLU A 63 -2.28 -3.74 -7.62
N VAL A 64 -2.72 -2.59 -8.14
CA VAL A 64 -2.67 -1.31 -7.45
C VAL A 64 -4.08 -0.72 -7.42
N GLU A 65 -4.66 -0.67 -6.23
CA GLU A 65 -5.96 -0.05 -5.99
C GLU A 65 -5.76 1.38 -5.46
N ARG A 66 -6.33 2.38 -6.12
CA ARG A 66 -6.44 3.72 -5.55
C ARG A 66 -7.60 3.75 -4.56
N LEU A 67 -7.35 4.25 -3.36
CA LEU A 67 -8.34 4.32 -2.30
C LEU A 67 -8.82 5.76 -2.06
N ASP A 68 -10.06 5.91 -1.61
CA ASP A 68 -10.55 7.15 -1.01
C ASP A 68 -10.18 7.25 0.49
N ALA A 69 -10.64 8.32 1.14
CA ALA A 69 -10.38 8.57 2.56
C ALA A 69 -11.00 7.53 3.50
N ASP A 70 -12.07 6.85 3.06
CA ASP A 70 -12.75 5.78 3.82
C ASP A 70 -12.14 4.39 3.53
N GLY A 71 -11.15 4.33 2.63
CA GLY A 71 -10.49 3.10 2.22
C GLY A 71 -11.26 2.30 1.16
N ALA A 72 -12.30 2.89 0.56
CA ALA A 72 -13.01 2.30 -0.57
C ALA A 72 -12.21 2.45 -1.87
N ILE A 73 -12.40 1.51 -2.79
CA ILE A 73 -11.65 1.46 -4.04
C ILE A 73 -12.26 2.44 -5.04
N LEU A 74 -11.44 3.38 -5.52
CA LEU A 74 -11.79 4.33 -6.58
C LEU A 74 -11.40 3.82 -7.96
N ASP A 75 -10.26 3.13 -8.05
CA ASP A 75 -9.70 2.58 -9.29
C ASP A 75 -8.82 1.37 -8.99
N THR A 76 -8.69 0.46 -9.96
CA THR A 76 -7.83 -0.73 -9.86
C THR A 76 -7.04 -0.90 -11.15
N GLN A 77 -5.72 -0.96 -11.01
CA GLN A 77 -4.79 -1.20 -12.12
C GLN A 77 -4.05 -2.52 -11.92
N HIS A 78 -3.88 -3.28 -13.01
CA HIS A 78 -3.10 -4.51 -13.03
C HIS A 78 -1.87 -4.28 -13.89
N LEU A 79 -0.71 -4.20 -13.26
CA LEU A 79 0.53 -3.75 -13.89
C LEU A 79 1.54 -4.88 -13.96
N LEU A 80 2.31 -4.93 -15.05
CA LEU A 80 3.53 -5.71 -15.08
C LEU A 80 4.60 -5.01 -14.24
N PRO A 81 5.65 -5.71 -13.79
CA PRO A 81 6.73 -5.09 -13.01
C PRO A 81 7.38 -3.87 -13.70
N GLY A 82 7.49 -3.91 -15.04
CA GLY A 82 7.98 -2.78 -15.83
C GLY A 82 7.06 -1.55 -15.78
N ASP A 83 5.75 -1.76 -15.87
CA ASP A 83 4.75 -0.69 -15.82
C ASP A 83 4.59 -0.13 -14.39
N PHE A 84 4.76 -0.98 -13.37
CA PHE A 84 4.74 -0.53 -11.98
C PHE A 84 5.91 0.42 -11.67
N ALA A 85 7.06 0.23 -12.30
CA ALA A 85 8.24 1.08 -12.10
C ALA A 85 8.01 2.55 -12.52
N THR A 86 7.02 2.82 -13.37
CA THR A 86 6.62 4.16 -13.81
C THR A 86 5.32 4.64 -13.17
N HIS A 87 4.75 3.87 -12.24
CA HIS A 87 3.52 4.23 -11.54
C HIS A 87 3.75 5.31 -10.48
N SER A 88 2.72 6.11 -10.18
CA SER A 88 2.76 7.23 -9.21
C SER A 88 3.27 6.84 -7.81
N VAL A 89 3.03 5.59 -7.39
CA VAL A 89 3.58 5.02 -6.16
C VAL A 89 5.11 5.02 -6.17
N VAL A 90 5.71 4.62 -7.30
CA VAL A 90 7.18 4.61 -7.47
C VAL A 90 7.71 6.02 -7.68
N GLU A 91 6.99 6.89 -8.38
CA GLU A 91 7.38 8.31 -8.48
C GLU A 91 7.44 8.97 -7.09
N ALA A 92 6.44 8.74 -6.24
CA ALA A 92 6.42 9.23 -4.87
C ALA A 92 7.53 8.61 -4.01
N LEU A 93 7.87 7.33 -4.22
CA LEU A 93 9.02 6.70 -3.59
C LEU A 93 10.30 7.46 -3.95
N MET A 94 10.53 7.72 -5.24
CA MET A 94 11.72 8.42 -5.73
C MET A 94 11.79 9.86 -5.22
N ALA A 95 10.65 10.54 -5.07
CA ALA A 95 10.54 11.85 -4.46
C ALA A 95 10.70 11.84 -2.93
N GLY A 96 10.74 10.67 -2.30
CA GLY A 96 10.84 10.54 -0.84
C GLY A 96 9.54 10.82 -0.09
N GLN A 97 8.42 10.70 -0.78
CA GLN A 97 7.07 11.05 -0.33
C GLN A 97 6.19 9.82 -0.08
N LEU A 98 6.72 8.60 -0.19
CA LEU A 98 5.95 7.37 0.03
C LEU A 98 6.09 6.87 1.47
N TYR A 99 4.94 6.62 2.11
CA TYR A 99 4.85 6.15 3.48
C TYR A 99 3.89 4.96 3.60
N THR A 100 4.02 4.18 4.67
CA THR A 100 3.07 3.11 5.03
C THR A 100 2.90 3.04 6.54
N ALA A 101 1.75 2.56 7.01
CA ALA A 101 1.60 2.21 8.41
C ALA A 101 2.50 1.00 8.75
N PRO A 102 3.11 0.94 9.95
CA PRO A 102 3.75 -0.27 10.45
C PRO A 102 2.69 -1.32 10.76
N VAL A 103 2.98 -2.59 10.49
CA VAL A 103 2.10 -3.69 10.88
C VAL A 103 2.46 -4.07 12.31
N ARG A 104 1.50 -3.95 13.23
CA ARG A 104 1.66 -4.40 14.62
C ARG A 104 0.92 -5.71 14.79
N THR A 105 1.60 -6.74 15.27
CA THR A 105 0.95 -7.93 15.79
C THR A 105 0.35 -7.59 17.16
N ALA A 106 -0.95 -7.81 17.33
CA ALA A 106 -1.54 -7.89 18.67
C ALA A 106 -1.07 -9.24 19.23
N HIS A 107 -0.14 -9.20 20.17
CA HIS A 107 0.41 -10.39 20.82
C HIS A 107 -0.28 -10.67 22.15
#